data_AF-A0A929VHR6-F1
#
_entry.id   AF-A0A929VHR6-F1
#
_cell.length_a   1.000
_cell.length_b   1.000
_cell.length_c   1.000
_cell.angle_alpha   90.00
_cell.angle_beta   90.00
_cell.angle_gamma   90.00
#
_symmetry.space_group_name_H-M   'P 1'
#
loop_
_entity.id
_entity.type
_entity.pdbx_description
1 polymer ?
#
loop_
_entity_poly.entity_id
_entity_poly.type
_entity_poly.pdbx_seq_one_letter_code
_entity_poly.pdbx_strand_id
1 'polypeptide(L)' 'MSRLRKLMEERGLDVGLLGAALNISDSEMEEIVENDDLSPLDEVIGELARVFDMDVEDLI' A
#
# COMPACT_ATOMS: atom_id res chain seq x y z
N MET A 1 5.67 8.15 11.46
CA MET A 1 4.52 7.26 11.18
C MET A 1 4.13 7.49 9.73
N SER A 2 4.41 6.52 8.88
CA SER A 2 4.11 6.53 7.44
C SER A 2 2.59 6.75 7.19
N ARG A 3 2.23 7.46 6.12
CA ARG A 3 0.83 7.65 5.71
C ARG A 3 0.20 6.30 5.34
N LEU A 4 0.93 5.47 4.60
CA LEU A 4 0.50 4.14 4.20
C LEU A 4 0.20 3.24 5.41
N ARG A 5 1.08 3.24 6.42
CA ARG A 5 0.89 2.44 7.63
C ARG A 5 -0.39 2.82 8.39
N LYS A 6 -0.76 4.11 8.43
CA LYS A 6 -2.02 4.54 9.02
C LYS A 6 -3.23 4.07 8.23
N LEU A 7 -3.19 4.19 6.91
CA LEU A 7 -4.27 3.69 6.04
C LEU A 7 -4.47 2.18 6.21
N MET A 8 -3.38 1.44 6.32
CA MET A 8 -3.41 0.00 6.61
C MET A 8 -4.05 -0.29 7.97
N GLU A 9 -3.65 0.42 9.03
CA GLU A 9 -4.25 0.28 10.37
C GLU A 9 -5.74 0.64 10.38
N GLU A 10 -6.13 1.72 9.69
CA GLU A 10 -7.53 2.17 9.58
C GLU A 10 -8.42 1.17 8.84
N ARG A 11 -7.87 0.45 7.86
CA ARG A 11 -8.59 -0.57 7.08
C ARG A 11 -8.40 -1.98 7.59
N GLY A 12 -7.59 -2.19 8.64
CA GLY A 12 -7.28 -3.52 9.16
C GLY A 12 -6.51 -4.39 8.17
N LEU A 13 -5.71 -3.78 7.30
CA LEU A 13 -4.85 -4.45 6.34
C LEU A 13 -3.46 -4.64 6.95
N ASP A 14 -2.89 -5.83 6.76
CA ASP A 14 -1.49 -6.08 7.08
C ASP A 14 -0.62 -6.03 5.82
N VAL A 15 0.69 -5.97 6.02
CA VAL A 15 1.67 -5.87 4.93
C VAL A 15 1.61 -7.07 3.99
N GLY A 16 1.35 -8.27 4.51
CA GLY A 16 1.27 -9.49 3.71
C GLY A 16 0.00 -9.56 2.87
N LEU A 17 -1.13 -9.09 3.38
CA LEU A 17 -2.39 -8.97 2.64
C LEU A 17 -2.27 -7.94 1.52
N LEU A 18 -1.61 -6.80 1.80
CA LEU A 18 -1.37 -5.78 0.79
C LEU A 18 -0.41 -6.29 -0.29
N GLY A 19 0.71 -6.91 0.12
CA GLY A 19 1.67 -7.54 -0.78
C GLY A 19 1.00 -8.57 -1.67
N ALA A 20 0.21 -9.48 -1.09
CA ALA A 20 -0.54 -10.49 -1.84
C ALA A 20 -1.55 -9.87 -2.82
N ALA A 21 -2.25 -8.79 -2.43
CA ALA A 21 -3.22 -8.13 -3.28
C ALA A 21 -2.58 -7.41 -4.48
N LEU A 22 -1.38 -6.88 -4.30
CA LEU A 22 -0.60 -6.16 -5.32
C LEU A 22 0.39 -7.06 -6.05
N ASN A 23 0.44 -8.35 -5.71
CA ASN A 23 1.41 -9.31 -6.20
C ASN A 23 2.88 -8.86 -5.95
N ILE A 24 3.12 -8.28 -4.79
CA ILE A 24 4.42 -7.83 -4.28
C ILE A 24 4.83 -8.72 -3.10
N SER A 25 6.13 -8.98 -2.98
CA SER A 25 6.64 -9.79 -1.86
C SER A 25 6.50 -9.06 -0.53
N ASP A 26 6.24 -9.79 0.56
CA ASP A 26 6.11 -9.21 1.90
C ASP A 26 7.30 -8.32 2.29
N SER A 27 8.53 -8.73 1.95
CA SER A 27 9.75 -7.97 2.22
C SER A 27 9.81 -6.64 1.45
N GLU A 28 9.39 -6.64 0.19
CA GLU A 28 9.37 -5.44 -0.64
C GLU A 28 8.26 -4.50 -0.19
N MET A 29 7.11 -5.04 0.19
CA MET A 29 6.01 -4.27 0.76
C MET A 29 6.39 -3.68 2.13
N GLU A 30 7.14 -4.40 2.97
CA GLU A 30 7.70 -3.84 4.21
C GLU A 30 8.64 -2.66 3.93
N GLU A 31 9.55 -2.78 2.96
CA GLU A 31 10.44 -1.67 2.58
C GLU A 31 9.66 -0.45 2.09
N ILE A 32 8.60 -0.62 1.28
CA ILE A 32 7.74 0.48 0.83
C ILE A 32 7.05 1.16 2.03
N VAL A 33 6.50 0.38 2.96
CA VAL A 33 5.81 0.90 4.16
C VAL A 33 6.79 1.57 5.13
N GLU A 34 8.00 1.06 5.28
CA GLU A 34 9.04 1.62 6.15
C GLU A 34 9.62 2.92 5.59
N ASN A 35 9.87 2.95 4.28
CA ASN A 35 10.41 4.12 3.60
C ASN A 35 9.32 5.18 3.28
N ASP A 36 8.04 4.82 3.42
CA ASP A 36 6.89 5.65 3.02
C ASP A 36 6.99 6.08 1.54
N ASP A 37 7.59 5.23 0.72
CA ASP A 37 7.84 5.46 -0.71
C ASP A 37 6.87 4.61 -1.54
N LEU A 38 5.86 5.27 -2.10
CA LEU A 38 4.84 4.65 -2.95
C LEU A 38 5.27 4.61 -4.43
N SER A 39 6.42 5.15 -4.81
CA SER A 39 6.87 5.13 -6.20
C SER A 39 6.98 3.73 -6.81
N PRO A 40 7.35 2.66 -6.06
CA PRO A 40 7.31 1.30 -6.60
C PRO A 40 5.89 0.80 -6.88
N LEU A 41 4.88 1.44 -6.25
CA LEU A 41 3.47 1.13 -6.43
C LEU A 41 2.84 1.95 -7.57
N ASP A 42 3.54 2.84 -8.25
CA ASP A 42 2.96 3.67 -9.32
C ASP A 42 2.29 2.83 -10.42
N GLU A 43 2.89 1.68 -10.77
CA GLU A 43 2.35 0.76 -11.78
C GLU A 43 1.08 0.03 -11.29
N VAL A 44 0.94 -0.16 -9.98
CA VAL A 44 -0.17 -0.88 -9.32
C VAL A 44 -1.03 0.04 -8.45
N ILE A 45 -0.91 1.36 -8.58
CA ILE A 45 -1.56 2.35 -7.72
C ILE A 45 -3.08 2.26 -7.85
N GLY A 46 -3.58 1.85 -9.02
CA GLY A 46 -5.00 1.60 -9.24
C GLY A 46 -5.53 0.36 -8.53
N GLU A 47 -4.69 -0.66 -8.31
CA GLU A 47 -5.03 -1.84 -7.51
C GLU A 47 -4.98 -1.50 -6.02
N LEU A 48 -3.96 -0.74 -5.62
CA LEU A 48 -3.82 -0.17 -4.27
C LEU A 48 -5.06 0.63 -3.88
N ALA A 49 -5.50 1.54 -4.75
CA ALA A 49 -6.71 2.33 -4.60
C ALA A 49 -7.96 1.45 -4.40
N ARG A 50 -8.10 0.36 -5.16
CA ARG A 50 -9.21 -0.59 -4.98
C ARG A 50 -9.15 -1.35 -3.67
N VAL A 51 -7.95 -1.76 -3.23
CA VAL A 51 -7.76 -2.43 -1.94
C VAL A 51 -8.15 -1.50 -0.79
N PHE A 52 -7.79 -0.22 -0.91
CA PHE A 52 -8.17 0.80 0.05
C PHE A 52 -9.55 1.40 -0.20
N ASP A 53 -10.34 0.96 -1.18
CA ASP A 53 -11.64 1.58 -1.53
C ASP A 53 -11.56 3.12 -1.52
N MET A 54 -10.57 3.66 -2.22
CA MET A 54 -10.22 5.08 -2.29
C MET A 54 -9.92 5.47 -3.74
N ASP A 55 -10.01 6.76 -4.05
CA ASP A 55 -9.57 7.26 -5.34
C ASP A 55 -8.05 7.34 -5.37
N VAL A 56 -7.45 7.12 -6.56
CA VAL A 56 -5.99 7.21 -6.75
C VAL A 56 -5.48 8.59 -6.34
N GLU A 57 -6.26 9.64 -6.60
CA GLU A 57 -5.96 11.03 -6.23
C GLU A 57 -5.78 11.22 -4.71
N ASP A 58 -6.42 10.38 -3.88
CA ASP A 58 -6.30 10.41 -2.42
C ASP A 58 -5.06 9.65 -1.90
N LEU A 59 -4.33 8.95 -2.78
CA LEU A 59 -3.09 8.24 -2.44
C LEU A 59 -1.82 9.02 -2.79
N ILE A 60 -1.91 9.96 -3.75
CA ILE A 60 -0.80 10.83 -4.20
C ILE A 60 -0.63 12.06 -3.28
#